data_AF-A0A946UWZ4-F1
#
_entry.id   AF-A0A946UWZ4-F1
#
_cell.length_a   1.000
_cell.length_b   1.000
_cell.length_c   1.000
_cell.angle_alpha   90.00
_cell.angle_beta   90.00
_cell.angle_gamma   90.00
#
_symmetry.space_group_name_H-M   'P 1'
#
loop_
_entity.id
_entity.type
_entity.pdbx_description
1 polymer ?
#
loop_
_entity_poly.entity_id
_entity_poly.type
_entity_poly.pdbx_seq_one_letter_code
_entity_poly.pdbx_strand_id
1 'polypeptide(L)'
;MTERFVNGLYDPAFDRDSCGFGLIANLDDMPSHWVVETAIAALARLTHRGAVAADGKTGDGCGLLIKFPTEFLRAVGEENGFDLGERFAAGAVFLSQDENVASNARRAIDKAIAETGLEVAGWRTVPIDASACGETALQTLPRIEQVFVNAPEGMQRGRFNRRLFLARRRAENKLEGTDTYVASLSSVTISYKGMIMPSALPVFYPDLRDARLTSSVCVFHQRFSTNTLPEWKLAQPFRFLAHNGEINTVQGNRNWALARTKNFRSDKLDDISDL
;
A
#
# COMPACT_ATOMS: atom_id res chain seq x y z
N MET A 1 -35.43 24.23 14.89
CA MET A 1 -35.75 23.00 15.63
C MET A 1 -36.51 22.09 14.68
N THR A 2 -35.83 21.16 14.04
CA THR A 2 -36.48 20.11 13.24
C THR A 2 -36.19 18.79 13.95
N GLU A 3 -37.23 18.24 14.56
CA GLU A 3 -37.23 16.96 15.26
C GLU A 3 -36.83 15.85 14.27
N ARG A 4 -35.71 15.17 14.56
CA ARG A 4 -35.38 13.91 13.91
C ARG A 4 -36.13 12.80 14.63
N PHE A 5 -37.11 12.20 13.95
CA PHE A 5 -37.75 10.97 14.41
C PHE A 5 -36.72 9.84 14.43
N VAL A 6 -36.25 9.49 15.62
CA VAL A 6 -35.50 8.25 15.90
C VAL A 6 -36.51 7.21 16.37
N ASN A 7 -37.25 6.60 15.45
CA ASN A 7 -38.15 5.49 15.74
C ASN A 7 -37.46 4.15 15.45
N GLY A 8 -36.49 3.79 16.29
CA GLY A 8 -35.82 2.49 16.29
C GLY A 8 -35.14 2.23 17.64
N LEU A 9 -34.97 0.96 18.01
CA LEU A 9 -34.25 0.54 19.24
C LEU A 9 -32.73 0.74 19.15
N TYR A 10 -32.23 1.18 18.00
CA TYR A 10 -30.81 1.41 17.74
C TYR A 10 -30.45 2.85 18.10
N ASP A 11 -29.52 3.02 19.05
CA ASP A 11 -28.89 4.30 19.35
C ASP A 11 -27.56 4.40 18.56
N PRO A 12 -27.41 5.36 17.63
CA PRO A 12 -26.18 5.58 16.87
C PRO A 12 -24.93 5.83 17.74
N ALA A 13 -25.08 6.17 19.02
CA ALA A 13 -23.96 6.28 19.96
C ALA A 13 -23.25 4.93 20.23
N PHE A 14 -23.83 3.80 19.82
CA PHE A 14 -23.22 2.47 19.93
C PHE A 14 -22.52 1.99 18.64
N ASP A 15 -22.45 2.81 17.59
CA ASP A 15 -21.67 2.46 16.41
C ASP A 15 -20.17 2.39 16.79
N ARG A 16 -19.57 1.22 16.58
CA ARG A 16 -18.17 0.95 16.96
C ARG A 16 -17.36 0.54 15.74
N ASP A 17 -16.50 1.44 15.29
CA ASP A 17 -15.45 1.11 14.34
C ASP A 17 -14.57 -0.01 14.91
N SER A 18 -14.67 -1.18 14.29
CA SER A 18 -14.07 -2.40 14.82
C SER A 18 -12.82 -2.83 14.06
N CYS A 19 -12.14 -1.94 13.33
CA CYS A 19 -10.88 -2.25 12.64
C CYS A 19 -9.86 -2.92 13.61
N GLY A 20 -8.85 -3.59 13.05
CA GLY A 20 -7.76 -4.16 13.84
C GLY A 20 -6.43 -3.94 13.17
N PHE A 21 -5.37 -3.67 13.94
CA PHE A 21 -4.01 -3.61 13.43
C PHE A 21 -3.04 -4.21 14.44
N GLY A 22 -1.85 -4.53 13.97
CA GLY A 22 -0.75 -4.90 14.84
C GLY A 22 0.59 -4.82 14.12
N LEU A 23 1.65 -5.10 14.88
CA LEU A 23 3.02 -5.13 14.40
C LEU A 23 3.74 -6.31 15.05
N ILE A 24 4.43 -7.09 14.23
CA ILE A 24 5.40 -8.08 14.69
C ILE A 24 6.78 -7.54 14.36
N ALA A 25 7.70 -7.56 15.33
CA ALA A 25 9.07 -7.13 15.15
C ALA A 25 10.06 -8.07 15.83
N ASN A 26 11.15 -8.37 15.14
CA ASN A 26 12.35 -8.95 15.73
C ASN A 26 13.25 -7.81 16.23
N LEU A 27 13.56 -7.80 17.52
CA LEU A 27 14.29 -6.70 18.17
C LEU A 27 15.77 -6.62 17.75
N ASP A 28 16.36 -7.73 17.31
CA ASP A 28 17.74 -7.80 16.82
C ASP A 28 17.84 -7.48 15.33
N ASP A 29 16.73 -7.06 14.71
CA ASP A 29 16.59 -6.73 13.30
C ASP A 29 16.88 -7.90 12.33
N MET A 30 16.86 -9.13 12.83
CA MET A 30 17.11 -10.35 12.05
C MET A 30 15.88 -10.71 11.20
N PRO A 31 15.96 -10.68 9.86
CA PRO A 31 14.85 -11.05 9.00
C PRO A 31 14.52 -12.54 9.10
N SER A 32 13.24 -12.88 9.16
CA SER A 32 12.78 -14.26 9.07
C SER A 32 11.41 -14.34 8.41
N HIS A 33 11.13 -15.45 7.74
CA HIS A 33 9.79 -15.70 7.20
C HIS A 33 8.76 -15.88 8.32
N TRP A 34 9.21 -16.37 9.48
CA TRP A 34 8.37 -16.50 10.68
C TRP A 34 7.69 -15.19 11.10
N VAL A 35 8.37 -14.04 10.99
CA VAL A 35 7.75 -12.73 11.27
C VAL A 35 6.57 -12.45 10.32
N VAL A 36 6.73 -12.81 9.04
CA VAL A 36 5.69 -12.62 8.01
C VAL A 36 4.53 -13.59 8.24
N GLU A 37 4.80 -14.87 8.44
CA GLU A 37 3.79 -15.90 8.75
C GLU A 37 3.01 -15.56 10.02
N THR A 38 3.69 -15.10 11.07
CA THR A 38 3.07 -14.70 12.33
C THR A 38 2.16 -13.49 12.14
N ALA A 39 2.58 -12.50 11.34
CA ALA A 39 1.75 -11.35 11.00
C ALA A 39 0.50 -11.77 10.19
N ILE A 40 0.65 -12.70 9.22
CA ILE A 40 -0.47 -13.25 8.45
C ILE A 40 -1.45 -14.00 9.38
N ALA A 41 -0.92 -14.85 10.27
CA ALA A 41 -1.74 -15.59 11.22
C ALA A 41 -2.48 -14.66 12.20
N ALA A 42 -1.80 -13.61 12.68
CA ALA A 42 -2.42 -12.59 13.53
C ALA A 42 -3.50 -11.82 12.79
N LEU A 43 -3.24 -11.41 11.55
CA LEU A 43 -4.22 -10.75 10.67
C LEU A 43 -5.45 -11.64 10.46
N ALA A 44 -5.28 -12.93 10.17
CA ALA A 44 -6.37 -13.88 10.03
C ALA A 44 -7.26 -13.98 11.27
N ARG A 45 -6.69 -13.82 12.48
CA ARG A 45 -7.46 -13.79 13.74
C ARG A 45 -8.26 -12.50 13.95
N LEU A 46 -8.01 -11.45 13.17
CA LEU A 46 -8.80 -10.22 13.17
C LEU A 46 -10.03 -10.29 12.25
N THR A 47 -10.37 -11.46 11.70
CA THR A 47 -11.53 -11.60 10.81
C THR A 47 -12.86 -11.20 11.48
N HIS A 48 -13.01 -11.47 12.78
CA HIS A 48 -14.19 -11.06 13.57
C HIS A 48 -14.34 -9.54 13.75
N ARG A 49 -13.36 -8.76 13.24
CA ARG A 49 -13.24 -7.30 13.33
C ARG A 49 -13.33 -6.62 11.96
N GLY A 50 -13.56 -7.37 10.89
CA GLY A 50 -13.84 -6.85 9.55
C GLY A 50 -15.30 -7.02 9.18
N ALA A 51 -15.80 -6.21 8.24
CA ALA A 51 -17.04 -6.52 7.57
C ALA A 51 -16.76 -7.46 6.38
N VAL A 52 -17.77 -8.28 6.07
CA VAL A 52 -17.77 -9.19 4.92
C VAL A 52 -18.97 -8.81 4.06
N ALA A 53 -18.75 -8.66 2.77
CA ALA A 53 -19.83 -8.40 1.82
C ALA A 53 -20.76 -9.63 1.69
N ALA A 54 -21.90 -9.43 1.03
CA ALA A 54 -22.90 -10.47 0.82
C ALA A 54 -22.36 -11.73 0.09
N ASP A 55 -21.27 -11.60 -0.67
CA ASP A 55 -20.62 -12.70 -1.38
C ASP A 55 -19.76 -13.61 -0.48
N GLY A 56 -19.62 -13.28 0.82
CA GLY A 56 -18.88 -14.07 1.81
C GLY A 56 -17.35 -14.09 1.63
N LYS A 57 -16.81 -13.38 0.63
CA LYS A 57 -15.38 -13.39 0.28
C LYS A 57 -14.77 -11.98 0.15
N THR A 58 -15.56 -10.99 -0.22
CA THR A 58 -15.12 -9.60 -0.28
C THR A 58 -15.09 -9.04 1.14
N GLY A 59 -13.92 -8.57 1.56
CA GLY A 59 -13.74 -7.83 2.80
C GLY A 59 -13.46 -6.36 2.54
N ASP A 60 -13.63 -5.51 3.56
CA ASP A 60 -13.43 -4.05 3.48
C ASP A 60 -11.98 -3.57 3.27
N GLY A 61 -11.05 -4.53 3.19
CA GLY A 61 -9.64 -4.30 2.93
C GLY A 61 -8.74 -4.82 4.05
N CYS A 62 -7.72 -5.57 3.67
CA CYS A 62 -6.66 -5.98 4.58
C CYS A 62 -5.29 -5.89 3.90
N GLY A 63 -4.23 -6.00 4.68
CA GLY A 63 -2.90 -6.02 4.13
C GLY A 63 -1.77 -6.04 5.13
N LEU A 64 -0.57 -6.09 4.57
CA LEU A 64 0.72 -6.07 5.24
C LEU A 64 1.55 -4.91 4.69
N LEU A 65 2.31 -4.26 5.59
CA LEU A 65 3.44 -3.41 5.26
C LEU A 65 4.68 -4.08 5.83
N ILE A 66 5.50 -4.59 4.92
CA ILE A 66 6.62 -5.46 5.24
C ILE A 66 7.88 -4.61 5.14
N LYS A 67 8.76 -4.65 6.15
CA LYS A 67 10.09 -4.06 6.00
C LYS A 67 10.82 -4.76 4.85
N PHE A 68 11.45 -3.96 3.99
CA PHE A 68 11.95 -4.34 2.67
C PHE A 68 12.62 -5.72 2.64
N PRO A 69 12.00 -6.73 2.00
CA PRO A 69 12.51 -8.09 1.94
C PRO A 69 13.55 -8.21 0.81
N THR A 70 14.77 -7.74 1.08
CA THR A 70 15.82 -7.58 0.05
C THR A 70 16.14 -8.87 -0.70
N GLU A 71 16.29 -10.00 0.01
CA GLU A 71 16.64 -11.29 -0.62
C GLU A 71 15.57 -11.76 -1.61
N PHE A 72 14.31 -11.74 -1.18
CA PHE A 72 13.17 -12.07 -2.04
C PHE A 72 13.09 -11.17 -3.27
N LEU A 73 13.12 -9.84 -3.08
CA LEU A 73 12.97 -8.90 -4.18
C LEU A 73 14.15 -8.95 -5.15
N ARG A 74 15.36 -9.24 -4.67
CA ARG A 74 16.52 -9.45 -5.53
C ARG A 74 16.35 -10.70 -6.39
N ALA A 75 16.00 -11.83 -5.78
CA ALA A 75 15.77 -13.08 -6.50
C ALA A 75 14.66 -12.94 -7.55
N VAL A 76 13.55 -12.30 -7.18
CA VAL A 76 12.44 -12.00 -8.09
C VAL A 76 12.87 -11.06 -9.23
N GLY A 77 13.71 -10.06 -8.96
CA GLY A 77 14.25 -9.19 -10.00
C GLY A 77 15.11 -9.96 -11.00
N GLU A 78 15.99 -10.82 -10.52
CA GLU A 78 16.83 -11.70 -11.34
C GLU A 78 15.99 -12.67 -12.19
N GLU A 79 14.95 -13.28 -11.62
CA GLU A 79 13.99 -14.15 -12.32
C GLU A 79 13.26 -13.42 -13.46
N ASN A 80 13.08 -12.10 -13.35
CA ASN A 80 12.48 -11.26 -14.38
C ASN A 80 13.51 -10.59 -15.31
N GLY A 81 14.80 -10.92 -15.16
CA GLY A 81 15.88 -10.39 -16.00
C GLY A 81 16.25 -8.93 -15.71
N PHE A 82 15.94 -8.41 -14.52
CA PHE A 82 16.28 -7.05 -14.13
C PHE A 82 17.73 -6.99 -13.62
N ASP A 83 18.49 -6.00 -14.09
CA ASP A 83 19.81 -5.70 -13.55
C ASP A 83 19.64 -4.82 -12.29
N LEU A 84 19.76 -5.43 -11.12
CA LEU A 84 19.56 -4.76 -9.83
C LEU A 84 20.89 -4.38 -9.18
N GLY A 85 21.12 -3.08 -9.02
CA GLY A 85 22.30 -2.55 -8.35
C GLY A 85 22.40 -2.93 -6.87
N GLU A 86 23.49 -2.50 -6.23
CA GLU A 86 23.71 -2.71 -4.79
C GLU A 86 22.53 -2.17 -3.97
N ARG A 87 22.05 -0.96 -4.33
CA ARG A 87 20.91 -0.31 -3.70
C ARG A 87 19.78 -0.16 -4.70
N PHE A 88 18.71 -0.91 -4.46
CA PHE A 88 17.49 -0.83 -5.23
C PHE A 88 16.27 -0.64 -4.32
N ALA A 89 15.15 -0.29 -4.93
CA ALA A 89 13.83 -0.18 -4.32
C ALA A 89 12.82 -0.94 -5.17
N ALA A 90 11.66 -1.20 -4.56
CA ALA A 90 10.49 -1.68 -5.25
C ALA A 90 9.29 -0.83 -4.86
N GLY A 91 8.31 -0.73 -5.74
CA GLY A 91 7.04 -0.08 -5.45
C GLY A 91 5.88 -0.90 -5.94
N ALA A 92 4.91 -1.18 -5.06
CA ALA A 92 3.65 -1.79 -5.44
C ALA A 92 2.72 -0.73 -6.03
N VAL A 93 2.24 -0.96 -7.25
CA VAL A 93 1.39 -0.05 -8.02
C VAL A 93 0.13 -0.78 -8.43
N PHE A 94 -1.01 -0.14 -8.17
CA PHE A 94 -2.31 -0.55 -8.69
C PHE A 94 -2.58 0.29 -9.94
N LEU A 95 -2.72 -0.38 -11.07
CA LEU A 95 -2.98 0.22 -12.37
C LEU A 95 -4.39 -0.14 -12.84
N SER A 96 -4.94 0.68 -13.72
CA SER A 96 -6.24 0.44 -14.35
C SER A 96 -6.29 -0.89 -15.09
N GLN A 97 -7.48 -1.49 -15.16
CA GLN A 97 -7.72 -2.66 -16.03
C GLN A 97 -7.59 -2.31 -17.52
N ASP A 98 -7.84 -1.05 -17.91
CA ASP A 98 -7.60 -0.56 -19.27
C ASP A 98 -6.10 -0.43 -19.53
N GLU A 99 -5.59 -1.18 -20.51
CA GLU A 99 -4.18 -1.23 -20.86
C GLU A 99 -3.62 0.11 -21.36
N ASN A 100 -4.43 0.94 -22.03
CA ASN A 100 -3.98 2.25 -22.47
C ASN A 100 -3.76 3.18 -21.26
N VAL A 101 -4.67 3.14 -20.28
CA VAL A 101 -4.54 3.90 -19.04
C VAL A 101 -3.36 3.37 -18.21
N ALA A 102 -3.22 2.06 -18.08
CA ALA A 102 -2.10 1.43 -17.38
C ALA A 102 -0.75 1.76 -18.02
N SER A 103 -0.64 1.70 -19.35
CA SER A 103 0.56 2.06 -20.10
C SER A 103 0.92 3.54 -19.95
N ASN A 104 -0.08 4.43 -19.98
CA ASN A 104 0.13 5.85 -19.70
C ASN A 104 0.65 6.08 -18.28
N ALA A 105 0.09 5.37 -17.30
CA ALA A 105 0.51 5.43 -15.90
C ALA A 105 1.94 4.93 -15.69
N ARG A 106 2.31 3.79 -16.28
CA ARG A 106 3.69 3.28 -16.26
C ARG A 106 4.68 4.32 -16.81
N ARG A 107 4.41 4.89 -17.99
CA ARG A 107 5.27 5.94 -18.58
C ARG A 107 5.37 7.19 -17.72
N ALA A 108 4.28 7.60 -17.05
CA ALA A 108 4.30 8.75 -16.16
C ALA A 108 5.13 8.49 -14.90
N ILE A 109 5.02 7.27 -14.33
CA ILE A 109 5.82 6.83 -13.18
C ILE A 109 7.30 6.73 -13.57
N ASP A 110 7.63 6.09 -14.69
CA ASP A 110 9.00 5.98 -15.20
C ASP A 110 9.63 7.35 -15.41
N LYS A 111 8.90 8.27 -16.04
CA LYS A 111 9.35 9.64 -16.26
C LYS A 111 9.61 10.37 -14.94
N ALA A 112 8.70 10.27 -13.97
CA ALA A 112 8.87 10.91 -12.67
C ALA A 112 10.06 10.33 -11.88
N ILE A 113 10.33 9.02 -12.00
CA ILE A 113 11.51 8.36 -11.42
C ILE A 113 12.79 8.91 -12.07
N ALA A 114 12.85 8.93 -13.41
CA ALA A 114 13.99 9.43 -14.17
C ALA A 114 14.30 10.91 -13.87
N GLU A 115 13.26 11.76 -13.76
CA GLU A 115 13.40 13.19 -13.41
C GLU A 115 13.98 13.41 -12.01
N THR A 116 13.97 12.40 -11.14
CA THR A 116 14.63 12.45 -9.83
C THR A 116 16.05 11.91 -9.84
N GLY A 117 16.59 11.53 -11.00
CA GLY A 117 17.92 10.97 -11.17
C GLY A 117 18.04 9.52 -10.68
N LEU A 118 16.93 8.77 -10.75
CA LEU A 118 16.87 7.34 -10.45
C LEU A 118 16.61 6.57 -11.75
N GLU A 119 16.87 5.27 -11.73
CA GLU A 119 16.73 4.42 -12.91
C GLU A 119 15.68 3.34 -12.68
N VAL A 120 14.76 3.16 -13.62
CA VAL A 120 13.82 2.03 -13.58
C VAL A 120 14.51 0.79 -14.13
N ALA A 121 14.64 -0.24 -13.30
CA ALA A 121 15.23 -1.52 -13.69
C ALA A 121 14.21 -2.41 -14.44
N GLY A 122 12.93 -2.30 -14.10
CA GLY A 122 11.87 -3.06 -14.77
C GLY A 122 10.54 -3.06 -14.02
N TRP A 123 9.53 -3.62 -14.69
CA TRP A 123 8.18 -3.81 -14.16
C TRP A 123 7.86 -5.29 -14.10
N ARG A 124 7.42 -5.75 -12.93
CA ARG A 124 6.96 -7.12 -12.69
C ARG A 124 5.46 -7.12 -12.47
N THR A 125 4.73 -7.95 -13.20
CA THR A 125 3.36 -8.31 -12.83
C THR A 125 3.40 -9.17 -11.57
N VAL A 126 2.74 -8.73 -10.50
CA VAL A 126 2.69 -9.49 -9.25
C VAL A 126 1.81 -10.72 -9.49
N PRO A 127 2.28 -11.95 -9.17
CA PRO A 127 1.45 -13.13 -9.28
C PRO A 127 0.28 -12.99 -8.29
N ILE A 128 -0.94 -13.24 -8.79
CA ILE A 128 -2.15 -13.22 -7.97
C ILE A 128 -3.02 -14.44 -8.25
N ASP A 129 -3.75 -14.90 -7.24
CA ASP A 129 -4.85 -15.86 -7.39
C ASP A 129 -6.19 -15.14 -7.19
N ALA A 130 -6.82 -14.76 -8.30
CA ALA A 130 -8.10 -14.04 -8.28
C ALA A 130 -9.26 -14.88 -7.71
N SER A 131 -9.14 -16.21 -7.56
CA SER A 131 -10.19 -17.05 -6.98
C SER A 131 -10.42 -16.78 -5.47
N ALA A 132 -9.44 -16.14 -4.84
CA ALA A 132 -9.51 -15.65 -3.46
C ALA A 132 -10.42 -14.42 -3.30
N CYS A 133 -10.72 -13.70 -4.39
CA CYS A 133 -11.59 -12.53 -4.38
C CYS A 133 -13.07 -12.91 -4.41
N GLY A 134 -13.90 -12.10 -3.77
CA GLY A 134 -15.34 -12.11 -4.01
C GLY A 134 -15.72 -11.35 -5.29
N GLU A 135 -16.97 -11.48 -5.72
CA GLU A 135 -17.45 -10.92 -6.98
C GLU A 135 -17.29 -9.40 -7.04
N THR A 136 -17.61 -8.70 -5.94
CA THR A 136 -17.48 -7.23 -5.88
C THR A 136 -16.01 -6.79 -5.92
N ALA A 137 -15.12 -7.50 -5.24
CA ALA A 137 -13.68 -7.21 -5.29
C ALA A 137 -13.08 -7.45 -6.69
N LEU A 138 -13.56 -8.48 -7.41
CA LEU A 138 -13.12 -8.79 -8.78
C LEU A 138 -13.48 -7.69 -9.78
N GLN A 139 -14.66 -7.09 -9.65
CA GLN A 139 -15.11 -6.02 -10.55
C GLN A 139 -14.17 -4.80 -10.52
N THR A 140 -13.56 -4.53 -9.37
CA THR A 140 -12.64 -3.39 -9.17
C THR A 140 -11.17 -3.81 -9.00
N LEU A 141 -10.84 -5.08 -9.26
CA LEU A 141 -9.49 -5.62 -9.12
C LEU A 141 -8.51 -4.86 -10.04
N PRO A 142 -7.54 -4.10 -9.50
CA PRO A 142 -6.56 -3.43 -10.34
C PRO A 142 -5.56 -4.43 -10.94
N ARG A 143 -4.86 -4.01 -11.98
CA ARG A 143 -3.60 -4.67 -12.36
C ARG A 143 -2.58 -4.34 -11.27
N ILE A 144 -1.99 -5.38 -10.68
CA ILE A 144 -1.04 -5.21 -9.58
C ILE A 144 0.36 -5.48 -10.11
N GLU A 145 1.17 -4.44 -10.13
CA GLU A 145 2.54 -4.50 -10.64
C GLU A 145 3.54 -3.95 -9.62
N GLN A 146 4.79 -4.38 -9.74
CA GLN A 146 5.92 -3.88 -8.99
C GLN A 146 6.89 -3.20 -9.93
N VAL A 147 7.19 -1.92 -9.67
CA VAL A 147 8.29 -1.21 -10.34
C VAL A 147 9.56 -1.36 -9.52
N PHE A 148 10.64 -1.80 -10.16
CA PHE A 148 11.97 -1.90 -9.57
C PHE A 148 12.81 -0.70 -9.97
N VAL A 149 13.49 -0.10 -9.00
CA VAL A 149 14.23 1.17 -9.20
C VAL A 149 15.62 1.06 -8.60
N ASN A 150 16.64 1.34 -9.39
CA ASN A 150 18.02 1.43 -8.95
C ASN A 150 18.36 2.83 -8.46
N ALA A 151 19.18 2.88 -7.42
CA ALA A 151 19.88 4.10 -7.03
C ALA A 151 21.21 4.19 -7.80
N PRO A 152 21.63 5.39 -8.24
CA PRO A 152 22.99 5.60 -8.71
C PRO A 152 24.04 5.18 -7.67
N GLU A 153 25.21 4.78 -8.16
CA GLU A 153 26.34 4.37 -7.32
C GLU A 153 26.70 5.45 -6.28
N GLY A 154 27.00 5.01 -5.05
CA GLY A 154 27.33 5.92 -3.95
C GLY A 154 26.16 6.70 -3.35
N MET A 155 24.93 6.56 -3.88
CA MET A 155 23.76 7.25 -3.31
C MET A 155 23.38 6.68 -1.93
N GLN A 156 23.35 7.56 -0.93
CA GLN A 156 22.95 7.21 0.44
C GLN A 156 21.46 6.85 0.53
N ARG A 157 21.12 5.84 1.34
CA ARG A 157 19.74 5.31 1.52
C ARG A 157 18.71 6.39 1.83
N GLY A 158 19.08 7.36 2.67
CA GLY A 158 18.20 8.47 3.01
C GLY A 158 17.88 9.37 1.82
N ARG A 159 18.87 9.69 0.97
CA ARG A 159 18.67 10.49 -0.24
C ARG A 159 17.83 9.72 -1.26
N PHE A 160 18.11 8.43 -1.41
CA PHE A 160 17.35 7.55 -2.31
C PHE A 160 15.85 7.54 -1.97
N ASN A 161 15.48 7.32 -0.70
CA ASN A 161 14.06 7.34 -0.30
C ASN A 161 13.39 8.71 -0.48
N ARG A 162 14.14 9.82 -0.32
CA ARG A 162 13.61 11.16 -0.61
C ARG A 162 13.34 11.34 -2.10
N ARG A 163 14.25 10.88 -2.98
CA ARG A 163 14.03 10.91 -4.43
C ARG A 163 12.85 10.03 -4.85
N LEU A 164 12.71 8.83 -4.30
CA LEU A 164 11.53 7.96 -4.50
C LEU A 164 10.23 8.63 -4.03
N PHE A 165 10.26 9.34 -2.90
CA PHE A 165 9.12 10.13 -2.43
C PHE A 165 8.72 11.23 -3.43
N LEU A 166 9.69 12.01 -3.91
CA LEU A 166 9.45 13.07 -4.90
C LEU A 166 8.89 12.48 -6.21
N ALA A 167 9.50 11.40 -6.71
CA ALA A 167 9.06 10.70 -7.91
C ALA A 167 7.60 10.23 -7.77
N ARG A 168 7.26 9.59 -6.65
CA ARG A 168 5.89 9.17 -6.36
C ARG A 168 4.92 10.36 -6.37
N ARG A 169 5.25 11.46 -5.68
CA ARG A 169 4.37 12.64 -5.58
C ARG A 169 4.15 13.29 -6.95
N ARG A 170 5.19 13.43 -7.76
CA ARG A 170 5.09 13.97 -9.14
C ARG A 170 4.25 13.06 -10.04
N ALA A 171 4.45 11.75 -9.95
CA ALA A 171 3.63 10.78 -10.68
C ALA A 171 2.16 10.85 -10.23
N GLU A 172 1.89 10.89 -8.93
CA GLU A 172 0.54 11.02 -8.37
C GLU A 172 -0.17 12.30 -8.85
N ASN A 173 0.51 13.45 -8.83
CA ASN A 173 -0.06 14.72 -9.30
C ASN A 173 -0.38 14.66 -10.80
N LYS A 174 0.49 14.03 -11.61
CA LYS A 174 0.28 13.91 -13.06
C LYS A 174 -0.80 12.90 -13.44
N LEU A 175 -1.06 11.93 -12.57
CA LEU A 175 -2.05 10.87 -12.73
C LEU A 175 -3.33 11.16 -11.94
N GLU A 176 -3.50 12.38 -11.45
CA GLU A 176 -4.72 12.78 -10.76
C GLU A 176 -5.94 12.54 -11.66
N GLY A 177 -6.96 11.88 -11.10
CA GLY A 177 -8.18 11.51 -11.83
C GLY A 177 -8.07 10.23 -12.66
N THR A 178 -6.90 9.58 -12.74
CA THR A 178 -6.80 8.24 -13.33
C THR A 178 -6.99 7.15 -12.27
N ASP A 179 -7.37 5.96 -12.72
CA ASP A 179 -7.41 4.76 -11.88
C ASP A 179 -5.98 4.20 -11.71
N THR A 180 -5.17 4.92 -10.93
CA THR A 180 -3.81 4.52 -10.59
C THR A 180 -3.49 4.89 -9.15
N TYR A 181 -2.84 3.98 -8.43
CA TYR A 181 -2.46 4.19 -7.05
C TYR A 181 -1.12 3.53 -6.72
N VAL A 182 -0.16 4.33 -6.28
CA VAL A 182 1.15 3.82 -5.82
C VAL A 182 1.05 3.44 -4.34
N ALA A 183 0.76 2.17 -4.05
CA ALA A 183 0.61 1.66 -2.69
C ALA A 183 1.88 1.80 -1.85
N SER A 184 3.04 1.60 -2.48
CA SER A 184 4.36 1.87 -1.90
C SER A 184 5.37 2.16 -3.01
N LEU A 185 6.42 2.92 -2.70
CA LEU A 185 7.61 3.09 -3.54
C LEU A 185 8.75 3.50 -2.60
N SER A 186 9.57 2.54 -2.21
CA SER A 186 10.50 2.68 -1.08
C SER A 186 11.59 1.61 -1.12
N SER A 187 12.76 1.90 -0.54
CA SER A 187 13.80 0.89 -0.23
C SER A 187 13.78 0.45 1.23
N VAL A 188 12.69 0.76 1.96
CA VAL A 188 12.54 0.46 3.39
C VAL A 188 11.32 -0.42 3.66
N THR A 189 10.28 -0.33 2.83
CA THR A 189 9.03 -1.08 3.02
C THR A 189 8.37 -1.40 1.68
N ILE A 190 7.62 -2.49 1.63
CA ILE A 190 6.76 -2.86 0.49
C ILE A 190 5.35 -3.21 1.01
N SER A 191 4.31 -2.82 0.27
CA SER A 191 2.92 -3.06 0.65
C SER A 191 2.32 -4.22 -0.14
N TYR A 192 1.66 -5.14 0.58
CA TYR A 192 0.81 -6.19 0.03
C TYR A 192 -0.57 -6.04 0.65
N LYS A 193 -1.54 -5.51 -0.11
CA LYS A 193 -2.89 -5.21 0.40
C LYS A 193 -3.95 -5.41 -0.67
N GLY A 194 -5.20 -5.57 -0.26
CA GLY A 194 -6.31 -5.74 -1.19
C GLY A 194 -7.67 -5.84 -0.51
N MET A 195 -8.73 -5.87 -1.33
CA MET A 195 -10.14 -5.98 -0.90
C MET A 195 -10.58 -7.42 -0.71
N ILE A 196 -9.84 -8.13 0.14
CA ILE A 196 -10.03 -9.56 0.38
C ILE A 196 -10.03 -9.85 1.88
N MET A 197 -10.52 -11.02 2.26
CA MET A 197 -10.52 -11.47 3.66
C MET A 197 -9.09 -11.73 4.16
N PRO A 198 -8.77 -11.40 5.43
CA PRO A 198 -7.49 -11.70 6.07
C PRO A 198 -6.91 -13.08 5.77
N SER A 199 -7.73 -14.13 5.92
CA SER A 199 -7.31 -15.52 5.71
C SER A 199 -7.01 -15.85 4.24
N ALA A 200 -7.54 -15.06 3.31
CA ALA A 200 -7.35 -15.23 1.87
C ALA A 200 -6.14 -14.46 1.33
N LEU A 201 -5.53 -13.55 2.12
CA LEU A 201 -4.39 -12.74 1.68
C LEU A 201 -3.20 -13.56 1.17
N PRO A 202 -2.73 -14.63 1.84
CA PRO A 202 -1.65 -15.48 1.31
C PRO A 202 -2.08 -16.38 0.15
N VAL A 203 -3.38 -16.55 -0.10
CA VAL A 203 -3.88 -17.22 -1.31
C VAL A 203 -3.82 -16.24 -2.48
N PHE A 204 -4.37 -15.04 -2.28
CA PHE A 204 -4.40 -13.99 -3.28
C PHE A 204 -3.00 -13.54 -3.71
N TYR A 205 -2.04 -13.42 -2.79
CA TYR A 205 -0.64 -13.12 -3.09
C TYR A 205 0.26 -14.33 -2.79
N PRO A 206 0.54 -15.20 -3.79
CA PRO A 206 1.46 -16.33 -3.63
C PRO A 206 2.85 -15.95 -3.12
N ASP A 207 3.34 -14.74 -3.43
CA ASP A 207 4.59 -14.16 -2.90
C ASP A 207 4.68 -14.28 -1.37
N LEU A 208 3.56 -14.10 -0.65
CA LEU A 208 3.53 -14.15 0.82
C LEU A 208 3.79 -15.54 1.39
N ARG A 209 3.78 -16.58 0.55
CA ARG A 209 4.09 -17.97 0.91
C ARG A 209 5.50 -18.39 0.47
N ASP A 210 6.24 -17.50 -0.18
CA ASP A 210 7.63 -17.75 -0.55
C ASP A 210 8.51 -17.59 0.70
N ALA A 211 9.20 -18.66 1.10
CA ALA A 211 10.08 -18.66 2.28
C ALA A 211 11.24 -17.66 2.18
N ARG A 212 11.60 -17.20 0.97
CA ARG A 212 12.60 -16.15 0.74
C ARG A 212 12.08 -14.78 1.18
N LEU A 213 10.77 -14.59 1.27
CA LEU A 213 10.15 -13.34 1.74
C LEU A 213 10.30 -13.24 3.26
N THR A 214 11.48 -12.80 3.67
CA THR A 214 11.86 -12.61 5.07
C THR A 214 11.76 -11.15 5.47
N SER A 215 11.39 -10.88 6.71
CA SER A 215 11.38 -9.51 7.25
C SER A 215 11.64 -9.52 8.74
N SER A 216 12.18 -8.42 9.26
CA SER A 216 12.33 -8.23 10.72
C SER A 216 11.17 -7.42 11.31
N VAL A 217 10.37 -6.73 10.48
CA VAL A 217 9.19 -5.96 10.93
C VAL A 217 8.07 -6.12 9.92
N CYS A 218 6.88 -6.47 10.41
CA CYS A 218 5.68 -6.55 9.60
C CYS A 218 4.51 -5.89 10.34
N VAL A 219 3.92 -4.86 9.71
CA VAL A 219 2.68 -4.22 10.17
C VAL A 219 1.53 -4.86 9.42
N PHE A 220 0.44 -5.19 10.11
CA PHE A 220 -0.77 -5.73 9.49
C PHE A 220 -2.00 -4.94 9.90
N HIS A 221 -3.00 -4.92 9.03
CA HIS A 221 -4.26 -4.19 9.28
C HIS A 221 -5.45 -4.87 8.61
N GLN A 222 -6.58 -4.92 9.32
CA GLN A 222 -7.91 -5.25 8.83
C GLN A 222 -8.81 -4.02 8.99
N ARG A 223 -9.43 -3.60 7.87
CA ARG A 223 -10.36 -2.48 7.84
C ARG A 223 -11.80 -2.93 8.09
N PHE A 224 -12.59 -2.02 8.63
CA PHE A 224 -14.03 -2.05 8.74
C PHE A 224 -14.51 -0.71 8.17
N SER A 225 -15.45 -0.76 7.23
CA SER A 225 -15.90 0.35 6.41
C SER A 225 -17.38 0.57 6.63
N THR A 226 -17.78 1.82 6.84
CA THR A 226 -19.20 2.21 6.76
C THR A 226 -19.66 2.45 5.31
N ASN A 227 -18.74 2.42 4.33
CA ASN A 227 -19.05 2.50 2.90
C ASN A 227 -19.25 1.12 2.28
N THR A 228 -20.24 0.99 1.41
CA THR A 228 -20.60 -0.24 0.69
C THR A 228 -19.81 -0.49 -0.61
N LEU A 229 -19.08 0.51 -1.12
CA LEU A 229 -18.31 0.39 -2.37
C LEU A 229 -16.83 0.10 -2.07
N PRO A 230 -16.30 -1.06 -2.49
CA PRO A 230 -14.93 -1.42 -2.20
C PRO A 230 -13.93 -0.68 -3.09
N GLU A 231 -12.98 0.03 -2.47
CA GLU A 231 -11.88 0.70 -3.16
C GLU A 231 -10.53 0.15 -2.69
N TRP A 232 -9.82 -0.57 -3.58
CA TRP A 232 -8.53 -1.21 -3.29
C TRP A 232 -7.47 -0.28 -2.70
N LYS A 233 -7.43 0.99 -3.15
CA LYS A 233 -6.49 2.00 -2.63
C LYS A 233 -6.72 2.35 -1.15
N LEU A 234 -7.93 2.17 -0.63
CA LEU A 234 -8.31 2.48 0.75
C LEU A 234 -7.97 1.36 1.74
N ALA A 235 -7.66 0.16 1.25
CA ALA A 235 -7.10 -0.89 2.09
C ALA A 235 -5.81 -0.38 2.77
N GLN A 236 -5.57 -0.88 3.98
CA GLN A 236 -4.43 -0.51 4.82
C GLN A 236 -3.53 -1.75 5.05
N PRO A 237 -2.26 -1.56 5.42
CA PRO A 237 -1.60 -0.31 5.81
C PRO A 237 -1.36 0.69 4.66
N PHE A 238 -1.21 1.97 5.03
CA PHE A 238 -0.64 3.00 4.18
C PHE A 238 0.90 2.95 4.22
N ARG A 239 1.55 3.86 3.50
CA ARG A 239 2.99 3.85 3.22
C ARG A 239 3.89 3.90 4.47
N PHE A 240 3.38 4.42 5.59
CA PHE A 240 4.07 4.52 6.89
C PHE A 240 3.12 4.38 8.09
N LEU A 241 1.85 4.04 7.87
CA LEU A 241 0.81 4.13 8.89
C LEU A 241 -0.23 3.03 8.70
N ALA A 242 -0.58 2.36 9.80
CA ALA A 242 -1.84 1.66 9.96
C ALA A 242 -2.62 2.38 11.05
N HIS A 243 -3.91 2.61 10.83
CA HIS A 243 -4.75 3.44 11.70
C HIS A 243 -6.04 2.71 12.05
N ASN A 244 -6.23 2.48 13.35
CA ASN A 244 -7.46 1.96 13.93
C ASN A 244 -8.21 3.09 14.64
N GLY A 245 -9.35 3.49 14.08
CA GLY A 245 -10.21 4.56 14.59
C GLY A 245 -10.57 5.58 13.50
N GLU A 246 -11.13 6.70 13.93
CA GLU A 246 -11.56 7.80 13.05
C GLU A 246 -10.89 9.13 13.46
N ILE A 247 -10.53 9.95 12.46
CA ILE A 247 -10.00 11.30 12.68
C ILE A 247 -11.17 12.30 12.51
N ASN A 248 -11.91 12.55 13.59
CA ASN A 248 -13.11 13.39 13.58
C ASN A 248 -12.86 14.87 13.20
N THR A 249 -11.60 15.30 13.22
CA THR A 249 -11.17 16.66 12.85
C THR A 249 -10.49 16.73 11.47
N VAL A 250 -10.65 15.70 10.63
CA VAL A 250 -9.91 15.57 9.36
C VAL A 250 -10.04 16.79 8.44
N GLN A 251 -11.21 17.42 8.36
CA GLN A 251 -11.42 18.60 7.53
C GLN A 251 -10.61 19.80 8.04
N GLY A 252 -10.57 20.01 9.36
CA GLY A 252 -9.75 21.06 9.98
C GLY A 252 -8.26 20.82 9.72
N ASN A 253 -7.79 19.58 9.89
CA ASN A 253 -6.40 19.21 9.62
C ASN A 253 -6.01 19.45 8.16
N ARG A 254 -6.89 19.10 7.21
CA ARG A 254 -6.68 19.38 5.77
C ARG A 254 -6.58 20.88 5.48
N ASN A 255 -7.51 21.67 6.00
CA ASN A 255 -7.51 23.12 5.80
C ASN A 255 -6.24 23.77 6.37
N TRP A 256 -5.80 23.35 7.56
CA TRP A 256 -4.56 23.83 8.17
C TRP A 256 -3.31 23.45 7.39
N ALA A 257 -3.25 22.22 6.86
CA ALA A 257 -2.13 21.78 6.02
C ALA A 257 -2.05 22.61 4.73
N LEU A 258 -3.19 22.78 4.03
CA LEU A 258 -3.27 23.59 2.79
C LEU A 258 -2.87 25.05 3.00
N ALA A 259 -3.36 25.68 4.08
CA ALA A 259 -3.02 27.07 4.41
C ALA A 259 -1.52 27.25 4.70
N ARG A 260 -0.84 26.20 5.18
CA ARG A 260 0.58 26.21 5.54
C ARG A 260 1.50 25.68 4.43
N THR A 261 0.98 25.17 3.31
CA THR A 261 1.79 24.57 2.24
C THR A 261 2.93 25.47 1.78
N LYS A 262 2.67 26.77 1.61
CA LYS A 262 3.71 27.76 1.18
C LYS A 262 4.86 27.94 2.18
N ASN A 263 4.67 27.52 3.44
CA ASN A 263 5.67 27.60 4.48
C ASN A 263 6.52 26.33 4.60
N PHE A 264 6.16 25.24 3.90
CA PHE A 264 6.93 24.00 3.95
C PHE A 264 8.24 24.15 3.19
N ARG A 265 9.34 24.00 3.93
CA ARG A 265 10.71 24.04 3.42
C ARG A 265 11.51 22.94 4.09
N SER A 266 12.41 22.31 3.36
CA SER A 266 13.31 21.30 3.91
C SER A 266 14.63 21.31 3.15
N ASP A 267 15.75 21.44 3.85
CA ASP A 267 17.09 21.37 3.23
C ASP A 267 17.42 19.97 2.66
N LYS A 268 16.60 18.97 2.98
CA LYS A 268 16.79 17.58 2.56
C LYS A 268 15.97 17.20 1.32
N LEU A 269 14.93 17.98 1.00
CA LEU A 269 14.13 17.81 -0.20
C LEU A 269 14.56 18.88 -1.19
N ASP A 270 14.71 18.52 -2.46
CA ASP A 270 14.90 19.51 -3.52
C ASP A 270 13.63 20.38 -3.64
N ASP A 271 13.54 21.26 -4.65
CA ASP A 271 12.34 22.08 -4.85
C ASP A 271 11.06 21.22 -4.87
N ILE A 272 10.16 21.52 -3.93
CA ILE A 272 8.85 20.88 -3.71
C ILE A 272 7.69 21.82 -4.06
N SER A 273 7.97 22.95 -4.71
CA SER A 273 6.94 23.93 -5.09
C SER A 273 5.94 23.40 -6.12
N ASP A 274 6.29 22.31 -6.81
CA ASP A 274 5.48 21.59 -7.80
C ASP A 274 4.61 20.45 -7.19
N LEU A 275 4.68 20.23 -5.87
CA LEU A 275 4.06 19.09 -5.18
C LEU A 275 2.72 19.34 -4.49
#